data_AF-A0A6B2SJB7-F1
#
_entry.id   AF-A0A6B2SJB7-F1
#
_cell.length_a   1.000
_cell.length_b   1.000
_cell.length_c   1.000
_cell.angle_alpha   90.00
_cell.angle_beta   90.00
_cell.angle_gamma   90.00
#
_symmetry.space_group_name_H-M   'P 1'
#
loop_
_entity.id
_entity.type
_entity.pdbx_description
1 polymer ?
#
loop_
_entity_poly.entity_id
_entity_poly.type
_entity_poly.pdbx_seq_one_letter_code
_entity_poly.pdbx_strand_id
1 'polypeptide(L)'
;MYGITFPAWHGKQYVTLAELLVRLGSYGLDLTWCIELDEIVDPRCVEVKRRSADTGMDTLTLLSLTTPFLQLIDAEARGFAGDKLVFVLTEFDSSSWDVRADDERVLSELRHHYPGAKDL
;
A
#
# COMPACT_ATOMS: atom_id res chain seq x y z
N MET A 1 13.05 5.45 -7.93
CA MET A 1 11.64 5.70 -7.60
C MET A 1 11.41 7.17 -7.35
N TYR A 2 10.32 7.69 -7.89
CA TYR A 2 9.71 8.96 -7.53
C TYR A 2 8.75 8.74 -6.35
N GLY A 3 8.34 9.79 -5.65
CA GLY A 3 7.47 9.63 -4.49
C GLY A 3 6.45 10.74 -4.32
N ILE A 4 5.30 10.39 -3.75
CA ILE A 4 4.28 11.32 -3.27
C ILE A 4 3.88 10.98 -1.84
N THR A 5 3.42 11.97 -1.10
CA THR A 5 2.85 11.82 0.24
C THR A 5 1.49 12.49 0.34
N PHE A 6 0.55 11.86 1.05
CA PHE A 6 -0.76 12.43 1.33
C PHE A 6 -1.32 11.96 2.67
N PRO A 7 -2.27 12.70 3.28
CA PRO A 7 -2.86 12.31 4.56
C PRO A 7 -3.54 10.94 4.49
N ALA A 8 -3.37 10.12 5.52
CA ALA A 8 -4.04 8.82 5.62
C ALA A 8 -5.54 8.96 5.94
N TRP A 9 -6.02 10.18 6.18
CA TRP A 9 -7.42 10.48 6.46
C TRP A 9 -7.99 11.52 5.51
N HIS A 10 -9.11 11.17 4.87
CA HIS A 10 -9.94 12.07 4.10
C HIS A 10 -11.24 12.33 4.87
N GLY A 11 -11.24 13.41 5.66
CA GLY A 11 -12.34 13.70 6.59
C GLY A 11 -12.38 12.65 7.72
N LYS A 12 -13.39 11.77 7.70
CA LYS A 12 -13.54 10.67 8.68
C LYS A 12 -13.14 9.30 8.12
N GLN A 13 -12.77 9.24 6.85
CA GLN A 13 -12.43 7.98 6.19
C GLN A 13 -10.91 7.80 6.19
N TYR A 14 -10.46 6.69 6.75
CA TYR A 14 -9.08 6.24 6.63
C TYR A 14 -8.85 5.64 5.23
N VAL A 15 -7.77 6.06 4.57
CA VAL A 15 -7.32 5.52 3.30
C VAL A 15 -6.63 4.19 3.59
N THR A 16 -7.32 3.08 3.30
CA THR A 16 -6.81 1.74 3.60
C THR A 16 -5.80 1.26 2.56
N LEU A 17 -4.96 0.30 2.93
CA LEU A 17 -4.11 -0.41 1.95
C LEU A 17 -4.95 -1.02 0.82
N ALA A 18 -6.11 -1.61 1.15
CA ALA A 18 -7.04 -2.14 0.15
C ALA A 18 -7.50 -1.09 -0.88
N GLU A 19 -7.81 0.13 -0.42
CA GLU A 19 -8.19 1.24 -1.30
C GLU A 19 -7.04 1.57 -2.26
N LEU A 20 -5.81 1.72 -1.74
CA LEU A 20 -4.64 2.03 -2.56
C LEU A 20 -4.37 0.96 -3.60
N LEU A 21 -4.44 -0.32 -3.23
CA LEU A 21 -4.27 -1.45 -4.15
C LEU A 21 -5.31 -1.43 -5.29
N VAL A 22 -6.57 -1.10 -4.98
CA VAL A 22 -7.61 -0.94 -6.00
C VAL A 22 -7.30 0.24 -6.93
N ARG A 23 -6.75 1.35 -6.42
CA ARG A 23 -6.37 2.52 -7.24
C ARG A 23 -5.22 2.24 -8.19
N LEU A 24 -4.37 1.23 -7.92
CA LEU A 24 -3.33 0.82 -8.88
C LEU A 24 -3.91 0.16 -10.13
N GLY A 25 -5.16 -0.28 -10.11
CA GLY A 25 -5.83 -0.89 -11.26
C GLY A 25 -5.02 -2.07 -11.82
N SER A 26 -4.89 -2.13 -13.15
CA SER A 26 -4.16 -3.22 -13.81
C SER A 26 -2.67 -3.23 -13.48
N TYR A 27 -2.07 -2.09 -13.13
CA TYR A 27 -0.65 -2.03 -12.75
C TYR A 27 -0.38 -2.88 -11.50
N GLY A 28 -1.30 -2.86 -10.54
CA GLY A 28 -1.17 -3.63 -9.32
C GLY A 28 -1.30 -5.14 -9.52
N LEU A 29 -2.06 -5.60 -10.52
CA LEU A 29 -2.42 -7.03 -10.64
C LEU A 29 -1.24 -7.95 -10.92
N ASP A 30 -0.21 -7.45 -11.60
CA ASP A 30 0.99 -8.24 -11.94
C ASP A 30 2.08 -8.17 -10.85
N LEU A 31 1.80 -7.53 -9.71
CA LEU A 31 2.77 -7.38 -8.62
C LEU A 31 2.65 -8.47 -7.57
N THR A 32 3.81 -8.84 -7.02
CA THR A 32 3.92 -9.64 -5.80
C THR A 32 4.23 -8.71 -4.62
N TRP A 33 3.53 -8.86 -3.51
CA TRP A 33 3.60 -7.98 -2.36
C TRP A 33 4.24 -8.64 -1.14
N CYS A 34 5.16 -7.93 -0.51
CA CYS A 34 5.69 -8.26 0.81
C CYS A 34 5.37 -7.13 1.77
N ILE A 35 4.68 -7.44 2.87
CA ILE A 35 4.24 -6.48 3.88
C ILE A 35 5.08 -6.63 5.14
N GLU A 36 5.74 -5.55 5.53
CA GLU A 36 6.34 -5.38 6.85
C GLU A 36 5.37 -4.61 7.75
N LEU A 37 5.21 -5.10 8.98
CA LEU A 37 4.30 -4.55 9.98
C LEU A 37 5.08 -4.42 11.29
N ASP A 38 5.28 -3.18 11.73
CA ASP A 38 5.95 -2.87 12.98
C ASP A 38 4.96 -2.94 14.14
N GLU A 39 3.70 -2.56 13.92
CA GLU A 39 2.62 -2.71 14.90
C GLU A 39 1.52 -3.68 14.45
N ILE A 40 1.08 -4.55 15.37
CA ILE A 40 -0.03 -5.48 15.17
C ILE A 40 -1.24 -4.96 15.96
N VAL A 41 -2.09 -4.20 15.27
CA VAL A 41 -3.31 -3.61 15.85
C VAL A 41 -4.59 -4.40 15.56
N ASP A 42 -4.52 -5.38 14.66
CA ASP A 42 -5.65 -6.23 14.25
C ASP A 42 -5.19 -7.70 14.08
N PRO A 43 -5.98 -8.70 14.49
CA PRO A 43 -5.63 -10.11 14.30
C PRO A 43 -5.33 -10.50 12.84
N ARG A 44 -5.94 -9.83 11.85
CA ARG A 44 -5.68 -10.07 10.42
C ARG A 44 -4.24 -9.73 10.02
N CYS A 45 -3.58 -8.82 10.72
CA CYS A 45 -2.17 -8.49 10.51
C CYS A 45 -1.25 -9.70 10.71
N VAL A 46 -1.64 -10.66 11.56
CA VAL A 46 -0.85 -11.88 11.78
C VAL A 46 -0.80 -12.73 10.50
N GLU A 47 -1.92 -12.88 9.81
CA GLU A 47 -1.97 -13.64 8.55
C GLU A 47 -1.22 -12.91 7.43
N VAL A 48 -1.36 -11.58 7.35
CA VAL A 48 -0.62 -10.74 6.40
C VAL A 48 0.90 -10.88 6.61
N LYS A 49 1.36 -10.78 7.87
CA LYS A 49 2.78 -10.94 8.22
C LYS A 49 3.29 -12.33 7.89
N ARG A 50 2.51 -13.37 8.20
CA ARG A 50 2.87 -14.77 7.90
C ARG A 50 3.10 -14.97 6.40
N ARG A 51 2.15 -14.56 5.55
CA ARG A 51 2.28 -14.73 4.09
C ARG A 51 3.37 -13.87 3.47
N SER A 52 3.67 -12.72 4.08
CA SER A 52 4.73 -11.83 3.63
C SER A 52 6.13 -12.38 3.90
N ALA A 53 6.31 -13.28 4.88
CA ALA A 53 7.59 -13.86 5.22
C ALA A 53 8.09 -14.94 4.23
N ASP A 54 7.20 -15.47 3.39
CA ASP A 54 7.52 -16.49 2.39
C ASP A 54 7.95 -15.82 1.06
N THR A 55 7.20 -16.03 -0.02
CA THR A 55 7.46 -15.45 -1.35
C THR A 55 6.68 -14.15 -1.61
N GLY A 56 6.01 -13.61 -0.59
CA GLY A 56 4.98 -12.58 -0.77
C GLY A 56 3.68 -13.14 -1.32
N MET A 57 2.77 -12.26 -1.73
CA MET A 57 1.44 -12.63 -2.21
C MET A 57 0.97 -11.76 -3.37
N ASP A 58 0.09 -12.29 -4.23
CA ASP A 58 -0.53 -11.53 -5.30
C ASP A 58 -1.51 -10.47 -4.75
N THR A 59 -1.83 -9.48 -5.59
CA THR A 59 -2.71 -8.37 -5.23
C THR A 59 -4.12 -8.80 -4.80
N LEU A 60 -4.69 -9.85 -5.39
CA LEU A 60 -6.03 -10.30 -5.03
C LEU A 60 -6.02 -11.00 -3.66
N THR A 61 -4.99 -11.80 -3.39
CA THR A 61 -4.75 -12.37 -2.05
C THR A 61 -4.58 -11.26 -1.02
N LEU A 62 -3.76 -10.24 -1.28
CA LEU A 62 -3.57 -9.12 -0.35
C LEU A 62 -4.88 -8.34 -0.11
N LEU A 63 -5.66 -8.09 -1.17
CA LEU A 63 -6.98 -7.47 -1.06
C LEU A 63 -7.92 -8.30 -0.18
N SER A 64 -7.92 -9.63 -0.31
CA SER A 64 -8.78 -10.51 0.49
C SER A 64 -8.48 -10.45 2.00
N LEU A 65 -7.24 -10.14 2.38
CA LEU A 65 -6.80 -10.06 3.78
C LEU A 65 -6.99 -8.65 4.39
N THR A 66 -7.01 -7.63 3.56
CA THR A 66 -7.05 -6.21 3.97
C THR A 66 -8.44 -5.59 3.86
N THR A 67 -9.35 -6.21 3.12
CA THR A 67 -10.74 -5.76 2.98
C THR A 67 -11.64 -6.18 4.15
N PRO A 68 -12.80 -5.50 4.33
CA PRO A 68 -13.16 -4.22 3.73
C PRO A 68 -12.48 -3.02 4.43
N PHE A 69 -12.04 -3.19 5.68
CA PHE A 69 -11.42 -2.15 6.47
C PHE A 69 -10.34 -2.77 7.37
N LEU A 70 -9.07 -2.56 7.02
CA LEU A 70 -7.92 -2.85 7.86
C LEU A 70 -7.11 -1.55 7.97
N GLN A 71 -7.02 -1.01 9.18
CA GLN A 71 -6.11 0.06 9.49
C GLN A 71 -4.74 -0.55 9.79
N LEU A 72 -3.70 0.03 9.20
CA LEU A 72 -2.32 -0.33 9.48
C LEU A 72 -1.71 0.81 10.29
N ILE A 73 -0.73 0.48 11.13
CA ILE A 73 0.09 1.43 11.87
C ILE A 73 1.54 1.03 11.63
N ASP A 74 2.35 1.97 11.17
CA ASP A 74 3.79 1.80 10.92
C ASP A 74 4.05 0.54 10.09
N ALA A 75 3.62 0.62 8.83
CA ALA A 75 3.61 -0.51 7.90
C ALA A 75 4.24 -0.14 6.56
N GLU A 76 4.93 -1.10 5.95
CA GLU A 76 5.48 -0.96 4.60
C GLU A 76 4.99 -2.09 3.70
N ALA A 77 4.31 -1.76 2.60
CA ALA A 77 3.95 -2.69 1.56
C ALA A 77 4.84 -2.49 0.33
N ARG A 78 5.65 -3.49 0.01
CA ARG A 78 6.58 -3.49 -1.13
C ARG A 78 6.03 -4.34 -2.26
N GLY A 79 5.86 -3.75 -3.43
CA GLY A 79 5.36 -4.37 -4.65
C GLY A 79 6.48 -4.65 -5.66
N PHE A 80 6.59 -5.91 -6.08
CA PHE A 80 7.65 -6.42 -6.95
C PHE A 80 7.11 -6.89 -8.30
N ALA A 81 7.82 -6.56 -9.37
CA ALA A 81 7.63 -7.14 -10.70
C ALA A 81 8.78 -8.13 -10.98
N GLY A 82 8.52 -9.43 -10.77
CA GLY A 82 9.59 -10.42 -10.62
C GLY A 82 10.41 -10.11 -9.35
N ASP A 83 11.73 -10.05 -9.47
CA ASP A 83 12.63 -9.71 -8.36
C ASP A 83 12.86 -8.20 -8.19
N LYS A 84 12.27 -7.38 -9.06
CA LYS A 84 12.49 -5.92 -9.04
C LYS A 84 11.44 -5.23 -8.17
N LEU A 85 11.90 -4.51 -7.14
CA LEU A 85 11.05 -3.58 -6.39
C LEU A 85 10.63 -2.42 -7.30
N VAL A 86 9.34 -2.27 -7.53
CA VAL A 86 8.78 -1.23 -8.44
C VAL A 86 7.77 -0.33 -7.75
N PHE A 87 7.29 -0.72 -6.57
CA PHE A 87 6.33 0.04 -5.79
C PHE A 87 6.57 -0.10 -4.29
N VAL A 88 6.39 0.99 -3.53
CA VAL A 88 6.43 1.00 -2.06
C VAL A 88 5.29 1.87 -1.56
N LEU A 89 4.54 1.36 -0.58
CA LEU A 89 3.55 2.10 0.20
C LEU A 89 4.00 2.08 1.65
N THR A 90 4.20 3.24 2.27
CA THR A 90 4.59 3.35 3.67
C THR A 90 3.51 4.11 4.42
N GLU A 91 3.00 3.48 5.48
CA GLU A 91 2.04 4.04 6.44
C GLU A 91 2.83 4.60 7.64
N PHE A 92 2.49 5.81 8.09
CA PHE A 92 3.15 6.46 9.23
C PHE A 92 2.15 6.82 10.32
N ASP A 93 2.14 6.08 11.44
CA ASP A 93 1.33 6.35 12.64
C ASP A 93 -0.12 6.79 12.33
N SER A 94 -0.76 6.17 11.34
CA SER A 94 -2.10 6.57 10.86
C SER A 94 -2.22 8.02 10.38
N SER A 95 -1.14 8.72 10.08
CA SER A 95 -1.12 10.15 9.75
C SER A 95 -1.05 10.40 8.24
N SER A 96 -0.21 9.64 7.54
CA SER A 96 0.05 9.80 6.11
C SER A 96 0.45 8.50 5.45
N TRP A 97 0.22 8.45 4.14
CA TRP A 97 0.82 7.48 3.26
C TRP A 97 1.92 8.14 2.43
N ASP A 98 3.09 7.52 2.40
CA ASP A 98 4.08 7.74 1.36
C ASP A 98 3.93 6.65 0.29
N VAL A 99 3.98 7.06 -0.96
CA VAL A 99 3.92 6.17 -2.11
C VAL A 99 5.14 6.43 -2.96
N ARG A 100 5.94 5.40 -3.22
CA ARG A 100 7.07 5.47 -4.15
C ARG A 100 6.88 4.49 -5.28
N ALA A 101 7.12 4.93 -6.51
CA ALA A 101 7.00 4.12 -7.70
C ALA A 101 8.16 4.37 -8.66
N ASP A 102 8.52 3.36 -9.44
CA ASP A 102 9.47 3.53 -10.55
C ASP A 102 8.83 4.19 -11.79
N ASP A 103 7.50 4.15 -11.92
CA ASP A 103 6.75 4.75 -13.01
C ASP A 103 5.91 5.94 -12.51
N GLU A 104 6.28 7.16 -12.93
CA GLU A 104 5.62 8.41 -12.57
C GLU A 104 4.15 8.47 -13.00
N ARG A 105 3.75 7.68 -14.01
CA ARG A 105 2.35 7.62 -14.46
C ARG A 105 1.45 7.02 -13.40
N VAL A 106 1.95 6.08 -12.62
CA VAL A 106 1.19 5.47 -11.50
C VAL A 106 1.00 6.49 -10.39
N LEU A 107 2.02 7.30 -10.09
CA LEU A 107 1.90 8.39 -9.10
C LEU A 107 0.94 9.48 -9.58
N SER A 108 0.96 9.80 -10.88
CA SER A 108 0.03 10.76 -11.48
C SER A 108 -1.43 10.33 -11.34
N GLU A 109 -1.72 9.04 -11.52
CA GLU A 109 -3.05 8.49 -11.28
C GLU A 109 -3.44 8.63 -9.80
N LEU A 110 -2.55 8.32 -8.86
CA LEU A 110 -2.83 8.48 -7.43
C LEU A 110 -3.05 9.94 -7.04
N ARG A 111 -2.29 10.89 -7.60
CA ARG A 111 -2.54 12.34 -7.39
C ARG A 111 -3.94 12.76 -7.83
N HIS A 112 -4.53 12.09 -8.82
CA HIS A 112 -5.91 12.34 -9.25
C HIS A 112 -6.94 11.92 -8.19
N HIS A 113 -6.71 10.80 -7.49
CA HIS A 113 -7.60 10.31 -6.43
C HIS A 113 -7.35 11.00 -5.07
N TYR A 114 -6.14 11.48 -4.83
CA TYR A 114 -5.72 12.13 -3.58
C TYR A 114 -5.32 13.60 -3.83
N PRO A 115 -6.29 14.50 -4.08
CA PRO A 115 -6.01 15.92 -4.34
C PRO A 115 -5.41 16.57 -3.10
N GLY A 116 -4.15 16.97 -3.18
CA GLY A 116 -3.36 17.45 -2.04
C GLY A 116 -2.11 16.63 -1.77
N ALA A 117 -1.92 15.52 -2.50
CA ALA A 117 -0.65 14.82 -2.54
C ALA A 117 0.50 15.76 -2.96
N LYS A 118 1.64 15.62 -2.28
CA LYS A 118 2.85 16.40 -2.52
C LYS A 118 3.98 15.47 -2.93
N ASP A 119 4.93 15.98 -3.69
CA ASP A 119 6.14 15.22 -4.02
C ASP A 119 7.02 15.03 -2.77
N LEU A 120 7.67 13.87 -2.71
CA LEU A 120 8.64 13.48 -1.66
C LEU A 120 10.08 13.79 -2.07
#